data_AF-M1PNL0-F1
#
_entry.id   AF-M1PNL0-F1
#
_cell.length_a   1.000
_cell.length_b   1.000
_cell.length_c   1.000
_cell.angle_alpha   90.00
_cell.angle_beta   90.00
_cell.angle_gamma   90.00
#
_symmetry.space_group_name_H-M   'P 1'
#
loop_
_entity.id
_entity.type
_entity.pdbx_description
1 polymer ?
#
loop_
_entity_poly.entity_id
_entity_poly.type
_entity_poly.pdbx_seq_one_letter_code
_entity_poly.pdbx_strand_id
1 'polypeptide(L)'
;MFTKENKTHFHRAWIRLIFAYLSAFFLSFAVGSFLIQIMGMSPETLFEFSTKRVSYAFPVFQAGTELGVDLGLVLFFWNSLASIITISFLYTAPLFNPRDTLLFPQTIRKMLCGRRRMKLLCFLPGCLKFEEESLRRVYVWLMVPWLGMILLGMESGLTVSTSSYAFGSYGVGFLSLIPHGVVEIPTIALAGAVVFAVHLVIKKESVEKNSEEIFAFINSFKQEVPLRRIVLFVMSFLFVAGLVEGHITPKILDALVQ
;
A
#
# COMPACT_ATOMS: atom_id res chain seq x y z
N MET A 1 -13.83 -9.28 -20.65
CA MET A 1 -14.16 -7.84 -20.82
C MET A 1 -14.41 -7.28 -19.42
N PHE A 2 -13.67 -6.26 -18.98
CA PHE A 2 -13.80 -5.72 -17.61
C PHE A 2 -15.20 -5.10 -17.41
N THR A 3 -16.06 -5.81 -16.67
CA THR A 3 -17.50 -5.50 -16.55
C THR A 3 -17.75 -4.15 -15.86
N LYS A 4 -18.94 -3.58 -16.04
CA LYS A 4 -19.34 -2.32 -15.38
C LYS A 4 -19.30 -2.43 -13.85
N GLU A 5 -19.67 -3.59 -13.33
CA GLU A 5 -19.62 -3.90 -11.90
C GLU A 5 -18.18 -3.95 -11.39
N ASN A 6 -17.29 -4.66 -12.09
CA ASN A 6 -15.87 -4.74 -11.74
C ASN A 6 -15.18 -3.36 -11.77
N LYS A 7 -15.54 -2.49 -12.73
CA LYS A 7 -15.09 -1.09 -12.76
C LYS A 7 -15.54 -0.32 -11.52
N THR A 8 -16.78 -0.51 -11.10
CA THR A 8 -17.35 0.17 -9.93
C THR A 8 -16.65 -0.28 -8.64
N HIS A 9 -16.39 -1.57 -8.49
CA HIS A 9 -15.63 -2.11 -7.36
C HIS A 9 -14.19 -1.60 -7.33
N PHE A 10 -13.53 -1.56 -8.48
CA PHE A 10 -12.17 -1.04 -8.60
C PHE A 10 -12.08 0.44 -8.21
N HIS A 11 -12.97 1.28 -8.75
CA HIS A 11 -13.01 2.70 -8.41
C HIS A 11 -13.30 2.93 -6.92
N ARG A 12 -14.24 2.17 -6.34
CA ARG A 12 -14.55 2.23 -4.91
C ARG A 12 -13.35 1.79 -4.06
N ALA A 13 -12.61 0.77 -4.50
CA ALA A 13 -11.40 0.32 -3.81
C ALA A 13 -10.33 1.40 -3.83
N TRP A 14 -10.07 2.02 -4.98
CA TRP A 14 -9.12 3.11 -5.13
C TRP A 14 -9.43 4.29 -4.21
N ILE A 15 -10.68 4.78 -4.22
CA ILE A 15 -11.13 5.87 -3.33
C ILE A 15 -10.95 5.49 -1.86
N ARG A 16 -11.31 4.26 -1.47
CA ARG A 16 -11.17 3.81 -0.08
C ARG A 16 -9.72 3.72 0.38
N LEU A 17 -8.81 3.35 -0.52
CA LEU A 17 -7.37 3.30 -0.23
C LEU A 17 -6.81 4.71 -0.04
N ILE A 18 -7.17 5.66 -0.91
CA ILE A 18 -6.82 7.09 -0.74
C ILE A 18 -7.39 7.63 0.57
N PHE A 19 -8.66 7.35 0.88
CA PHE A 19 -9.29 7.81 2.10
C PHE A 19 -8.63 7.21 3.36
N ALA A 20 -8.23 5.94 3.32
CA ALA A 20 -7.49 5.30 4.40
C ALA A 20 -6.15 6.00 4.65
N TYR A 21 -5.42 6.31 3.58
CA TYR A 21 -4.19 7.10 3.65
C TYR A 21 -4.43 8.48 4.28
N LEU A 22 -5.38 9.25 3.74
CA LEU A 22 -5.65 10.61 4.20
C LEU A 22 -6.09 10.63 5.67
N SER A 23 -6.96 9.70 6.07
CA SER A 23 -7.43 9.59 7.45
C SER A 23 -6.29 9.27 8.41
N ALA A 24 -5.44 8.30 8.04
CA ALA A 24 -4.28 7.92 8.83
C ALA A 24 -3.26 9.07 8.91
N PHE A 25 -3.05 9.78 7.80
CA PHE A 25 -2.20 10.96 7.72
C PHE A 25 -2.64 12.08 8.65
N PHE A 26 -3.92 12.49 8.59
CA PHE A 26 -4.40 13.59 9.44
C PHE A 26 -4.38 13.20 10.92
N LEU A 27 -4.75 11.96 11.23
CA LEU A 27 -4.71 11.46 12.60
C LEU A 27 -3.28 11.43 13.15
N SER A 28 -2.32 10.90 12.38
CA SER A 28 -0.94 10.82 12.84
C SER A 28 -0.25 12.18 12.89
N PHE A 29 -0.57 13.10 11.98
CA PHE A 29 -0.13 14.49 12.05
C PHE A 29 -0.62 15.18 13.33
N ALA A 30 -1.89 15.03 13.68
CA ALA A 30 -2.45 15.59 14.90
C ALA A 30 -1.79 15.00 16.16
N VAL A 31 -1.64 13.66 16.19
CA VAL A 31 -0.95 12.96 17.29
C VAL A 31 0.51 13.42 17.39
N GLY A 32 1.25 13.49 16.28
CA GLY A 32 2.64 13.93 16.28
C GLY A 32 2.81 15.38 16.74
N SER A 33 1.94 16.27 16.28
CA SER A 33 1.92 17.67 16.73
C SER A 33 1.64 17.78 18.23
N PHE A 34 0.68 16.99 18.75
CA PHE A 34 0.40 16.91 20.19
C PHE A 34 1.60 16.39 20.99
N LEU A 35 2.25 15.32 20.53
CA LEU A 35 3.42 14.74 21.21
C LEU A 35 4.58 15.73 21.30
N ILE A 36 4.84 16.47 20.23
CA ILE A 36 5.93 17.46 20.20
C ILE A 36 5.58 18.67 21.07
N GLN A 37 4.40 19.27 20.87
CA GLN A 37 4.09 20.57 21.48
C GLN A 37 3.63 20.48 22.93
N ILE A 38 2.91 19.41 23.28
CA ILE A 38 2.28 19.29 24.60
C ILE A 38 3.08 18.31 25.48
N MET A 39 3.52 17.18 24.92
CA MET A 39 4.30 16.21 25.69
C MET A 39 5.82 16.48 25.66
N GLY A 40 6.28 17.48 24.91
CA GLY A 40 7.69 17.85 24.84
C GLY A 40 8.58 16.75 24.24
N MET A 41 8.01 15.84 23.44
CA MET A 41 8.79 14.81 22.76
C MET A 41 9.67 15.48 21.70
N SER A 42 10.95 15.09 21.66
CA SER A 42 11.87 15.61 20.66
C SER A 42 11.44 15.19 19.24
N PRO A 43 11.35 16.12 18.28
CA PRO A 43 10.98 15.83 16.90
C PRO A 43 11.84 14.73 16.27
N GLU A 44 13.12 14.65 16.65
CA GLU A 44 14.09 13.67 16.17
C GLU A 44 13.69 12.25 16.57
N THR A 45 13.27 12.04 17.83
CA THR A 45 12.82 10.73 18.32
C THR A 45 11.58 10.27 17.57
N LEU A 46 10.64 11.19 17.31
CA LEU A 46 9.42 10.89 16.58
C LEU A 46 9.72 10.62 15.09
N PHE A 47 10.69 11.33 14.51
CA PHE A 47 11.15 11.13 13.14
C PHE A 47 11.83 9.76 12.98
N GLU A 48 12.74 9.39 13.88
CA GLU A 48 13.39 8.06 13.87
C GLU A 48 12.36 6.93 14.01
N PHE A 49 11.38 7.09 14.90
CA PHE A 49 10.32 6.10 15.09
C PHE A 49 9.46 5.94 13.84
N SER A 50 9.08 7.05 13.20
CA SER A 50 8.24 7.04 12.00
C SER A 50 8.96 6.49 10.77
N THR A 51 10.25 6.77 10.62
CA THR A 51 11.05 6.39 9.45
C THR A 51 11.79 5.06 9.59
N LYS A 52 11.67 4.36 10.73
CA LYS A 52 12.32 3.07 10.97
C LYS A 52 12.01 2.00 9.92
N ARG A 53 10.90 2.11 9.19
CA ARG A 53 10.58 1.23 8.06
C ARG A 53 11.31 1.65 6.78
N VAL A 54 11.42 2.95 6.53
CA VAL A 54 12.11 3.51 5.36
C VAL A 54 13.63 3.43 5.50
N SER A 55 14.17 3.36 6.72
CA SER A 55 15.60 3.14 6.95
C SER A 55 16.14 1.84 6.33
N TYR A 56 15.29 0.84 6.08
CA TYR A 56 15.66 -0.36 5.32
C TYR A 56 15.87 -0.10 3.83
N ALA A 57 15.25 0.94 3.27
CA ALA A 57 15.42 1.34 1.88
C ALA A 57 16.66 2.25 1.71
N PHE A 58 17.07 2.95 2.76
CA PHE A 58 18.21 3.88 2.74
C PHE A 58 19.52 3.27 2.17
N PRO A 59 19.94 2.04 2.52
CA PRO A 59 21.12 1.42 1.91
C PRO A 59 21.01 1.23 0.40
N VAL A 60 19.79 1.00 -0.12
CA VAL A 60 19.55 0.85 -1.57
C VAL A 60 19.72 2.20 -2.27
N PHE A 61 19.19 3.27 -1.68
CA PHE A 61 19.37 4.63 -2.19
C PHE A 61 20.83 5.05 -2.17
N GLN A 62 21.53 4.80 -1.06
CA GLN A 62 22.95 5.12 -0.92
C GLN A 62 23.82 4.34 -1.90
N ALA A 63 23.61 3.03 -2.04
CA ALA A 63 24.35 2.24 -3.02
C ALA A 63 24.06 2.69 -4.47
N GLY A 64 22.83 3.09 -4.76
CA GLY A 64 22.45 3.63 -6.07
C GLY A 64 23.20 4.92 -6.40
N THR A 65 23.25 5.87 -5.46
CA THR A 65 23.96 7.14 -5.65
C THR A 65 25.48 6.95 -5.70
N GLU A 66 26.04 6.04 -4.90
CA GLU A 66 27.47 5.67 -4.94
C GLU A 66 27.87 5.05 -6.30
N LEU A 67 26.95 4.35 -6.96
CA LEU A 67 27.13 3.83 -8.32
C LEU A 67 26.87 4.88 -9.42
N GLY A 68 26.57 6.12 -9.05
CA GLY A 68 26.26 7.21 -9.99
C GLY A 68 24.90 7.08 -10.67
N VAL A 69 23.99 6.28 -10.11
CA VAL A 69 22.61 6.17 -10.61
C VAL A 69 21.81 7.39 -10.16
N ASP A 70 21.04 7.96 -11.08
CA ASP A 70 20.12 9.05 -10.77
C ASP A 70 19.13 8.66 -9.65
N LEU A 71 18.99 9.52 -8.63
CA LEU A 71 18.13 9.27 -7.48
C LEU A 71 16.67 9.08 -7.89
N GLY A 72 16.19 9.87 -8.86
CA GLY A 72 14.83 9.75 -9.40
C GLY A 72 14.57 8.39 -10.04
N LEU A 73 15.56 7.84 -10.74
CA LEU A 73 15.49 6.47 -11.27
C LEU A 73 15.46 5.42 -10.15
N VAL A 74 16.28 5.56 -9.10
CA VAL A 74 16.27 4.63 -7.97
C VAL A 74 14.89 4.61 -7.29
N LEU A 75 14.32 5.79 -7.03
CA LEU A 75 12.96 5.95 -6.49
C LEU A 75 11.90 5.30 -7.37
N PHE A 76 11.98 5.55 -8.68
CA PHE A 76 11.09 4.92 -9.66
C PHE A 76 11.13 3.39 -9.57
N PHE A 77 12.33 2.78 -9.56
CA PHE A 77 12.45 1.32 -9.49
C PHE A 77 11.94 0.77 -8.16
N TRP A 78 12.25 1.43 -7.05
CA TRP A 78 11.80 1.04 -5.72
C TRP A 78 10.26 1.04 -5.62
N ASN A 79 9.62 2.13 -6.02
CA ASN A 79 8.16 2.28 -5.96
C ASN A 79 7.45 1.38 -6.97
N SER A 80 8.08 1.13 -8.12
CA SER A 80 7.60 0.17 -9.12
C SER A 80 7.60 -1.25 -8.57
N LEU A 81 8.68 -1.66 -7.88
CA LEU A 81 8.77 -2.97 -7.24
C LEU A 81 7.68 -3.12 -6.17
N ALA A 82 7.49 -2.12 -5.32
CA ALA A 82 6.43 -2.12 -4.32
C ALA A 82 5.03 -2.28 -4.94
N SER A 83 4.77 -1.59 -6.05
CA SER A 83 3.50 -1.67 -6.78
C SER A 83 3.28 -3.05 -7.42
N ILE A 84 4.32 -3.64 -8.02
CA ILE A 84 4.26 -4.99 -8.61
C ILE A 84 4.04 -6.04 -7.52
N ILE A 85 4.76 -5.94 -6.40
CA ILE A 85 4.57 -6.80 -5.22
C ILE A 85 3.12 -6.69 -4.74
N THR A 86 2.58 -5.47 -4.64
CA THR A 86 1.20 -5.24 -4.23
C THR A 86 0.21 -5.94 -5.15
N ILE A 87 0.38 -5.81 -6.48
CA ILE A 87 -0.47 -6.51 -7.47
C ILE A 87 -0.35 -8.03 -7.34
N SER A 88 0.84 -8.55 -7.04
CA SER A 88 1.09 -9.98 -6.91
C SER A 88 0.23 -10.66 -5.84
N PHE A 89 -0.29 -9.92 -4.85
CA PHE A 89 -1.22 -10.45 -3.84
C PHE A 89 -2.51 -10.99 -4.48
N LEU A 90 -3.00 -10.40 -5.57
CA LEU A 90 -4.14 -10.95 -6.32
C LEU A 90 -3.79 -12.29 -6.98
N TYR A 91 -2.59 -12.39 -7.57
CA TYR A 91 -2.15 -13.59 -8.31
C TYR A 91 -1.78 -14.74 -7.39
N THR A 92 -1.42 -14.44 -6.15
CA THR A 92 -1.13 -15.44 -5.12
C THR A 92 -2.37 -15.85 -4.32
N ALA A 93 -3.48 -15.10 -4.38
CA ALA A 93 -4.73 -15.45 -3.68
C ALA A 93 -5.30 -16.85 -4.04
N PRO A 94 -5.24 -17.34 -5.29
CA PRO A 94 -5.65 -18.71 -5.62
C PRO A 94 -4.79 -19.82 -4.98
N LEU A 95 -3.59 -19.49 -4.49
CA LEU A 95 -2.71 -20.47 -3.83
C LEU A 95 -3.26 -20.95 -2.48
N PHE A 96 -4.21 -20.22 -1.92
CA PHE A 96 -4.88 -20.58 -0.67
C PHE A 96 -6.07 -21.55 -0.86
N ASN A 97 -6.42 -21.93 -2.09
CA ASN A 97 -7.48 -22.91 -2.35
C ASN A 97 -7.01 -24.31 -1.89
N PRO A 98 -7.65 -24.91 -0.87
CA PRO A 98 -7.22 -26.21 -0.33
C PRO A 98 -7.41 -27.36 -1.33
N ARG A 99 -8.30 -27.20 -2.32
CA ARG A 99 -8.61 -28.22 -3.33
C ARG A 99 -7.54 -28.34 -4.41
N ASP A 100 -6.78 -27.27 -4.61
CA ASP A 100 -5.75 -27.16 -5.64
C ASP A 100 -4.34 -27.45 -5.09
N THR A 101 -4.23 -28.07 -3.91
CA THR A 101 -2.94 -28.27 -3.21
C THR A 101 -1.94 -29.15 -3.97
N LEU A 102 -2.42 -29.97 -4.91
CA LEU A 102 -1.60 -30.79 -5.80
C LEU A 102 -1.14 -30.06 -7.06
N LEU A 103 -1.68 -28.87 -7.35
CA LEU A 103 -1.24 -28.07 -8.49
C LEU A 103 0.09 -27.35 -8.18
N PHE A 104 0.90 -27.09 -9.20
CA PHE A 104 2.09 -26.28 -9.06
C PHE A 104 1.73 -24.82 -8.67
N PRO A 105 2.51 -24.13 -7.80
CA PRO A 105 3.63 -24.62 -6.98
C PRO A 105 3.16 -25.30 -5.69
N GLN A 106 3.35 -26.63 -5.60
CA GLN A 106 2.80 -27.46 -4.52
C GLN A 106 3.30 -27.08 -3.12
N THR A 107 4.61 -26.82 -2.97
CA THR A 107 5.21 -26.48 -1.66
C THR A 107 4.62 -25.20 -1.09
N ILE A 108 4.46 -24.18 -1.93
CA ILE A 108 3.89 -22.88 -1.53
C ILE A 108 2.42 -23.06 -1.14
N ARG A 109 1.65 -23.81 -1.94
CA ARG A 109 0.24 -24.10 -1.63
C ARG A 109 0.09 -24.85 -0.32
N LYS A 110 0.90 -25.89 -0.07
CA LYS A 110 0.91 -26.64 1.20
C LYS A 110 1.26 -25.76 2.39
N MET A 111 2.16 -24.79 2.23
CA MET A 111 2.51 -23.83 3.27
C MET A 111 1.36 -22.85 3.55
N LEU A 112 0.76 -22.28 2.51
CA LEU A 112 -0.32 -21.29 2.63
C LEU A 112 -1.64 -21.89 3.11
N CYS A 113 -1.98 -23.10 2.66
CA CYS A 113 -3.12 -23.90 3.12
C CYS A 113 -2.82 -24.70 4.41
N GLY A 114 -1.67 -24.48 5.06
CA GLY A 114 -1.13 -25.35 6.09
C GLY A 114 -2.07 -25.66 7.27
N ARG A 115 -1.79 -26.78 7.95
CA ARG A 115 -2.64 -27.41 9.00
C ARG A 115 -2.80 -26.63 10.32
N ARG A 116 -2.04 -25.54 10.55
CA ARG A 116 -2.09 -24.80 11.82
C ARG A 116 -3.28 -23.84 11.81
N ARG A 117 -4.30 -24.14 12.61
CA ARG A 117 -5.44 -23.25 12.87
C ARG A 117 -4.96 -21.89 13.36
N MET A 118 -5.03 -20.86 12.52
CA MET A 118 -4.75 -19.49 12.91
C MET A 118 -5.96 -18.88 13.63
N LYS A 119 -6.14 -19.24 14.91
CA LYS A 119 -7.19 -18.67 15.78
C LYS A 119 -7.13 -17.14 15.84
N LEU A 120 -5.94 -16.55 15.67
CA LEU A 120 -5.73 -15.10 15.69
C LEU A 120 -6.55 -14.39 14.60
N LEU A 121 -6.71 -15.01 13.42
CA LEU A 121 -7.49 -14.42 12.33
C LEU A 121 -8.99 -14.35 12.65
N CYS A 122 -9.50 -15.21 13.53
CA CYS A 122 -10.90 -15.15 13.94
C CYS A 122 -11.23 -13.87 14.70
N PHE A 123 -10.25 -13.22 15.33
CA PHE A 123 -10.46 -11.97 16.06
C PHE A 123 -10.38 -10.73 15.15
N LEU A 124 -9.97 -10.89 13.88
CA LEU A 124 -9.91 -9.77 12.95
C LEU A 124 -11.33 -9.37 12.48
N PRO A 125 -11.65 -8.06 12.44
CA PRO A 125 -12.95 -7.58 11.99
C PRO A 125 -13.33 -8.12 10.61
N GLY A 126 -14.53 -8.71 10.52
CA GLY A 126 -15.06 -9.30 9.28
C GLY A 126 -14.61 -10.74 9.01
N CYS A 127 -13.61 -11.27 9.71
CA CYS A 127 -13.15 -12.65 9.52
C CYS A 127 -14.07 -13.70 10.18
N LEU A 128 -14.82 -13.31 11.22
CA LEU A 128 -15.78 -14.18 11.92
C LEU A 128 -16.86 -14.76 11.00
N LYS A 129 -17.16 -14.09 9.89
CA LYS A 129 -18.19 -14.52 8.92
C LYS A 129 -17.78 -15.72 8.09
N PHE A 130 -16.49 -16.01 8.01
CA PHE A 130 -15.97 -17.11 7.22
C PHE A 130 -15.70 -18.29 8.14
N GLU A 131 -16.40 -19.41 7.92
CA GLU A 131 -16.14 -20.65 8.66
C GLU A 131 -14.83 -21.32 8.23
N GLU A 132 -14.56 -21.30 6.93
CA GLU A 132 -13.35 -21.86 6.33
C GLU A 132 -12.11 -21.00 6.59
N GLU A 133 -11.02 -21.64 7.01
CA GLU A 133 -9.78 -20.96 7.31
C GLU A 133 -9.03 -20.44 6.07
N SER A 134 -9.12 -21.18 4.96
CA SER A 134 -8.61 -20.77 3.65
C SER A 134 -9.19 -19.42 3.22
N LEU A 135 -10.51 -19.23 3.37
CA LEU A 135 -11.18 -17.98 3.06
C LEU A 135 -10.77 -16.85 3.99
N ARG A 136 -10.64 -17.09 5.31
CA ARG A 136 -10.12 -16.09 6.25
C ARG A 136 -8.72 -15.61 5.85
N ARG A 137 -7.85 -16.53 5.47
CA ARG A 137 -6.48 -16.23 5.04
C ARG A 137 -6.47 -15.38 3.77
N VAL A 138 -7.23 -15.76 2.75
CA VAL A 138 -7.37 -14.98 1.50
C VAL A 138 -7.96 -13.61 1.78
N TYR A 139 -8.99 -13.52 2.62
CA TYR A 139 -9.63 -12.27 2.97
C TYR A 139 -8.65 -11.27 3.58
N VAL A 140 -7.79 -11.73 4.50
CA VAL A 140 -6.72 -10.91 5.11
C VAL A 140 -5.59 -10.63 4.12
N TRP A 141 -5.21 -11.60 3.30
CA TRP A 141 -4.19 -11.45 2.26
C TRP A 141 -4.53 -10.34 1.27
N LEU A 142 -5.79 -10.26 0.86
CA LEU A 142 -6.28 -9.22 -0.04
C LEU A 142 -6.50 -7.86 0.64
N MET A 143 -6.41 -7.80 1.98
CA MET A 143 -6.50 -6.56 2.78
C MET A 143 -5.14 -5.87 2.92
N VAL A 144 -4.03 -6.53 2.58
CA VAL A 144 -2.67 -6.00 2.69
C VAL A 144 -2.51 -4.58 2.09
N PRO A 145 -3.04 -4.25 0.90
CA PRO A 145 -2.93 -2.89 0.37
C PRO A 145 -3.55 -1.82 1.29
N TRP A 146 -4.66 -2.14 1.96
CA TRP A 146 -5.32 -1.21 2.88
C TRP A 146 -4.47 -0.94 4.12
N LEU A 147 -3.87 -1.98 4.69
CA LEU A 147 -2.91 -1.83 5.79
C LEU A 147 -1.68 -1.02 5.34
N GLY A 148 -1.17 -1.29 4.13
CA GLY A 148 -0.07 -0.54 3.53
C GLY A 148 -0.36 0.96 3.44
N MET A 149 -1.55 1.34 2.96
CA MET A 149 -1.95 2.76 2.86
C MET A 149 -2.11 3.42 4.23
N ILE A 150 -2.61 2.71 5.24
CA ILE A 150 -2.69 3.24 6.61
C ILE A 150 -1.29 3.52 7.16
N LEU A 151 -0.38 2.54 7.05
CA LEU A 151 0.98 2.69 7.56
C LEU A 151 1.73 3.81 6.84
N LEU A 152 1.53 3.93 5.52
CA LEU A 152 2.11 5.01 4.71
C LEU A 152 1.55 6.38 5.10
N GLY A 153 0.24 6.47 5.35
CA GLY A 153 -0.39 7.69 5.85
C GLY A 153 0.12 8.07 7.24
N MET A 154 0.19 7.10 8.16
CA MET A 154 0.72 7.32 9.51
C MET A 154 2.13 7.89 9.48
N GLU A 155 3.03 7.25 8.73
CA GLU A 155 4.40 7.69 8.53
C GLU A 155 4.46 9.11 7.96
N SER A 156 3.76 9.35 6.85
CA SER A 156 3.73 10.66 6.20
C SER A 156 3.25 11.77 7.16
N GLY A 157 2.19 11.56 7.92
CA GLY A 157 1.69 12.57 8.86
C GLY A 157 2.64 12.83 10.04
N LEU A 158 3.33 11.79 10.54
CA LEU A 158 4.39 11.98 11.55
C LEU A 158 5.58 12.75 10.98
N THR A 159 5.99 12.46 9.75
CA THR A 159 7.05 13.19 9.03
C THR A 159 6.68 14.66 8.81
N VAL A 160 5.42 14.97 8.47
CA VAL A 160 4.96 16.37 8.41
C VAL A 160 5.05 17.03 9.78
N SER A 161 4.57 16.36 10.84
CA SER A 161 4.55 16.96 12.17
C SER A 161 5.97 17.32 12.67
N THR A 162 6.94 16.45 12.39
CA THR A 162 8.34 16.64 12.77
C THR A 162 9.03 17.71 11.91
N SER A 163 8.88 17.64 10.59
CA SER A 163 9.42 18.66 9.68
C SER A 163 8.80 20.05 9.90
N SER A 164 7.49 20.13 10.15
CA SER A 164 6.81 21.40 10.45
C SER A 164 7.41 22.10 11.67
N TYR A 165 7.80 21.31 12.68
CA TYR A 165 8.47 21.84 13.85
C TYR A 165 9.92 22.22 13.56
N ALA A 166 10.68 21.36 12.85
CA ALA A 166 12.07 21.60 12.50
C ALA A 166 12.25 22.86 11.63
N PHE A 167 11.35 23.11 10.68
CA PHE A 167 11.36 24.27 9.81
C PHE A 167 10.59 25.48 10.38
N GLY A 168 9.98 25.35 11.56
CA GLY A 168 9.17 26.41 12.18
C GLY A 168 7.92 26.82 11.39
N SER A 169 7.53 26.04 10.37
CA SER A 169 6.41 26.34 9.49
C SER A 169 5.69 25.08 9.03
N TYR A 170 4.40 24.97 9.37
CA TYR A 170 3.53 23.93 8.86
C TYR A 170 3.42 23.97 7.33
N GLY A 171 3.43 25.17 6.73
CA GLY A 171 3.37 25.31 5.27
C GLY A 171 4.50 24.56 4.58
N VAL A 172 5.73 24.73 5.07
CA VAL A 172 6.92 24.06 4.53
C VAL A 172 6.85 22.54 4.75
N GLY A 173 6.41 22.10 5.92
CA GLY A 173 6.22 20.67 6.22
C GLY A 173 5.19 19.98 5.32
N PHE A 174 4.13 20.68 4.89
CA PHE A 174 3.17 20.14 3.93
C PHE A 174 3.67 20.22 2.48
N LEU A 175 4.37 21.31 2.11
CA LEU A 175 4.92 21.49 0.76
C LEU A 175 5.94 20.41 0.40
N SER A 176 6.75 19.95 1.36
CA SER A 176 7.70 18.85 1.15
C SER A 176 7.04 17.53 0.76
N LEU A 177 5.76 17.36 1.06
CA LEU A 177 4.99 16.15 0.78
C LEU A 177 4.13 16.24 -0.47
N ILE A 178 4.01 17.41 -1.11
CA ILE A 178 3.24 17.56 -2.35
C ILE A 178 3.76 16.66 -3.48
N PRO A 179 5.09 16.58 -3.74
CA PRO A 179 5.62 15.72 -4.80
C PRO A 179 5.20 14.25 -4.66
N HIS A 180 5.22 13.74 -3.42
CA HIS A 180 4.79 12.38 -3.09
C HIS A 180 3.25 12.23 -3.07
N GLY A 181 2.57 13.15 -2.40
CA GLY A 181 1.14 13.05 -2.08
C GLY A 181 0.21 13.17 -3.29
N VAL A 182 0.62 13.89 -4.35
CA VAL A 182 -0.25 14.16 -5.50
C VAL A 182 -0.15 13.08 -6.58
N VAL A 183 1.04 12.53 -6.83
CA VAL A 183 1.25 11.57 -7.92
C VAL A 183 1.52 10.17 -7.40
N GLU A 184 2.45 10.02 -6.46
CA GLU A 184 2.90 8.71 -5.98
C GLU A 184 1.79 7.98 -5.21
N ILE A 185 1.17 8.64 -4.22
CA ILE A 185 0.14 8.02 -3.36
C ILE A 185 -1.08 7.55 -4.16
N PRO A 186 -1.71 8.35 -5.04
CA PRO A 186 -2.83 7.85 -5.85
C PRO A 186 -2.42 6.72 -6.80
N THR A 187 -1.16 6.70 -7.25
CA THR A 187 -0.63 5.66 -8.13
C THR A 187 -0.40 4.34 -7.40
N ILE A 188 0.18 4.37 -6.20
CA ILE A 188 0.30 3.20 -5.33
C ILE A 188 -1.09 2.68 -4.93
N ALA A 189 -2.01 3.60 -4.60
CA ALA A 189 -3.40 3.24 -4.33
C ALA A 189 -4.08 2.56 -5.54
N LEU A 190 -3.76 2.98 -6.77
CA LEU A 190 -4.27 2.38 -8.00
C LEU A 190 -3.77 0.94 -8.16
N ALA A 191 -2.50 0.68 -7.89
CA ALA A 191 -1.94 -0.68 -7.85
C ALA A 191 -2.63 -1.53 -6.76
N GLY A 192 -2.80 -0.96 -5.56
CA GLY A 192 -3.52 -1.60 -4.45
C GLY A 192 -4.98 -1.90 -4.75
N ALA A 193 -5.65 -1.06 -5.55
CA ALA A 193 -7.06 -1.23 -5.90
C ALA A 193 -7.32 -2.52 -6.70
N VAL A 194 -6.33 -3.00 -7.46
CA VAL A 194 -6.40 -4.28 -8.19
C VAL A 194 -6.70 -5.43 -7.23
N VAL A 195 -6.07 -5.41 -6.06
CA VAL A 195 -6.19 -6.46 -5.04
C VAL A 195 -7.35 -6.18 -4.10
N PHE A 196 -7.46 -4.92 -3.63
CA PHE A 196 -8.45 -4.54 -2.63
C PHE A 196 -9.89 -4.56 -3.18
N ALA A 197 -10.10 -4.41 -4.50
CA ALA A 197 -11.40 -4.59 -5.12
C ALA A 197 -11.98 -5.99 -4.86
N VAL A 198 -11.14 -7.03 -4.96
CA VAL A 198 -11.55 -8.41 -4.69
C VAL A 198 -11.90 -8.59 -3.21
N HIS A 199 -11.11 -8.02 -2.30
CA HIS A 199 -11.44 -8.01 -0.87
C HIS A 199 -12.83 -7.40 -0.61
N LEU A 200 -13.18 -6.28 -1.26
CA LEU A 200 -14.48 -5.64 -1.10
C LEU A 200 -15.64 -6.50 -1.61
N VAL A 201 -15.44 -7.24 -2.70
CA VAL A 201 -16.45 -8.16 -3.23
C VAL A 201 -16.64 -9.35 -2.30
N ILE A 202 -15.54 -9.99 -1.88
CA ILE A 202 -15.59 -11.11 -0.92
C ILE A 202 -16.28 -10.67 0.37
N LYS A 203 -15.96 -9.48 0.90
CA LYS A 203 -16.61 -8.93 2.10
C LYS A 203 -18.14 -8.81 1.96
N LYS A 204 -18.63 -8.53 0.76
CA LYS A 204 -20.05 -8.35 0.46
C LYS A 204 -20.74 -9.70 0.23
N GLU A 205 -20.12 -10.58 -0.54
CA GLU A 205 -20.72 -11.82 -1.03
C GLU A 205 -20.51 -13.03 -0.13
N SER A 206 -19.62 -12.96 0.87
CA SER A 206 -19.28 -14.07 1.76
C SER A 206 -20.44 -14.61 2.61
N VAL A 207 -21.57 -13.90 2.66
CA VAL A 207 -22.76 -14.35 3.38
C VAL A 207 -23.59 -15.32 2.53
N GLU A 208 -23.46 -15.23 1.20
CA GLU A 208 -24.32 -15.93 0.25
C GLU A 208 -23.56 -17.01 -0.54
N LYS A 209 -22.26 -16.82 -0.76
CA LYS A 209 -21.42 -17.70 -1.60
C LYS A 209 -20.61 -18.70 -0.79
N ASN A 210 -20.51 -19.92 -1.29
CA ASN A 210 -19.60 -20.93 -0.76
C ASN A 210 -18.13 -20.63 -1.15
N SER A 211 -17.19 -21.39 -0.57
CA SER A 211 -15.76 -21.21 -0.80
C SER A 211 -15.33 -21.41 -2.26
N GLU A 212 -15.97 -22.36 -2.96
CA GLU A 212 -15.67 -22.65 -4.36
C GLU A 212 -15.98 -21.46 -5.25
N GLU A 213 -17.17 -20.88 -5.06
CA GLU A 213 -17.63 -19.73 -5.81
C GLU A 213 -16.72 -18.51 -5.59
N ILE A 214 -16.22 -18.32 -4.36
CA ILE A 214 -15.25 -17.25 -4.06
C ILE A 214 -13.93 -17.47 -4.82
N PHE A 215 -13.37 -18.68 -4.77
CA PHE A 215 -12.12 -18.96 -5.49
C PHE A 215 -12.30 -18.92 -7.02
N ALA A 216 -13.44 -19.39 -7.53
CA ALA A 216 -13.80 -19.26 -8.94
C ALA A 216 -13.91 -17.78 -9.35
N PHE A 217 -14.54 -16.95 -8.53
CA PHE A 217 -14.62 -15.50 -8.75
C PHE A 217 -13.23 -14.86 -8.80
N ILE A 218 -12.34 -15.15 -7.82
CA ILE A 218 -10.96 -14.63 -7.82
C ILE A 218 -10.24 -15.02 -9.12
N ASN A 219 -10.43 -16.26 -9.57
CA ASN A 219 -9.84 -16.78 -10.80
C ASN A 219 -10.41 -16.14 -12.07
N SER A 220 -11.70 -15.76 -12.10
CA SER A 220 -12.28 -14.99 -13.22
C SER A 220 -11.77 -13.55 -13.20
N PHE A 221 -11.80 -12.92 -12.02
CA PHE A 221 -11.40 -11.52 -11.85
C PHE A 221 -9.96 -11.27 -12.31
N LYS A 222 -9.00 -12.13 -11.93
CA LYS A 222 -7.59 -11.98 -12.37
C LYS A 222 -7.41 -12.03 -13.89
N GLN A 223 -8.30 -12.73 -14.61
CA GLN A 223 -8.25 -12.82 -16.07
C GLN A 223 -8.94 -11.63 -16.74
N GLU A 224 -9.92 -11.02 -16.07
CA GLU A 224 -10.68 -9.89 -16.59
C GLU A 224 -10.03 -8.52 -16.36
N VAL A 225 -9.22 -8.40 -15.30
CA VAL A 225 -8.52 -7.15 -14.96
C VAL A 225 -7.59 -6.77 -16.11
N PRO A 226 -7.66 -5.52 -16.62
CA PRO A 226 -6.78 -5.04 -17.69
C PRO A 226 -5.37 -4.75 -17.15
N LEU A 227 -4.70 -5.76 -16.60
CA LEU A 227 -3.46 -5.61 -15.82
C LEU A 227 -2.38 -4.87 -16.60
N ARG A 228 -2.17 -5.22 -17.88
CA ARG A 228 -1.17 -4.57 -18.73
C ARG A 228 -1.36 -3.05 -18.79
N ARG A 229 -2.61 -2.58 -18.87
CA ARG A 229 -2.91 -1.14 -18.89
C ARG A 229 -2.64 -0.51 -17.53
N ILE A 230 -3.09 -1.16 -16.45
CA ILE A 230 -2.89 -0.67 -15.08
C ILE A 230 -1.41 -0.55 -14.75
N VAL A 231 -0.63 -1.61 -15.02
CA VAL A 231 0.83 -1.61 -14.81
C VAL A 231 1.49 -0.49 -15.62
N LEU A 232 1.13 -0.34 -16.90
CA LEU A 232 1.71 0.72 -17.72
C LEU A 232 1.40 2.12 -17.17
N PHE A 233 0.16 2.37 -16.71
CA PHE A 233 -0.19 3.63 -16.05
C PHE A 233 0.62 3.82 -14.77
N VAL A 234 0.65 2.81 -13.89
CA VAL A 234 1.39 2.86 -12.63
C VAL A 234 2.87 3.17 -12.86
N MET A 235 3.53 2.44 -13.76
CA MET A 235 4.94 2.66 -14.09
C MET A 235 5.17 4.06 -14.66
N SER A 236 4.29 4.54 -15.54
CA SER A 236 4.44 5.88 -16.15
C SER A 236 4.32 7.00 -15.11
N PHE A 237 3.33 6.92 -14.20
CA PHE A 237 3.14 7.94 -13.17
C PHE A 237 4.23 7.87 -12.09
N LEU A 238 4.70 6.67 -11.71
CA LEU A 238 5.82 6.54 -10.78
C LEU A 238 7.13 7.03 -11.38
N PHE A 239 7.33 6.87 -12.70
CA PHE A 239 8.48 7.44 -13.38
C PHE A 239 8.44 8.98 -13.33
N VAL A 240 7.30 9.58 -13.63
CA VAL A 240 7.11 11.03 -13.50
C VAL A 240 7.32 11.48 -12.06
N ALA A 241 6.77 10.78 -11.07
CA ALA A 241 6.97 11.08 -9.65
C ALA A 241 8.46 11.04 -9.26
N GLY A 242 9.19 9.99 -9.66
CA GLY A 242 10.63 9.86 -9.41
C GLY A 242 11.44 10.99 -10.04
N LEU A 243 11.12 11.41 -11.27
CA LEU A 243 11.79 12.56 -11.90
C LEU A 243 11.49 13.88 -11.20
N VAL A 244 10.24 14.10 -10.78
CA VAL A 244 9.87 15.30 -10.01
C VAL A 244 10.65 15.33 -8.70
N GLU A 245 10.71 14.20 -8.00
CA GLU A 245 11.42 14.09 -6.72
C GLU A 245 12.93 14.25 -6.86
N GLY A 246 13.55 13.59 -7.84
CA GLY A 246 15.00 13.65 -8.05
C GLY A 246 15.50 14.99 -8.58
N HIS A 247 14.66 15.78 -9.25
CA HIS A 247 15.14 16.96 -10.02
C HIS A 247 14.40 18.27 -9.78
N ILE A 248 13.15 18.24 -9.33
CA ILE A 248 12.31 19.43 -9.16
C ILE A 248 12.17 19.74 -7.67
N THR A 249 11.86 18.75 -6.84
CA THR A 249 11.69 18.92 -5.38
C THR A 249 12.88 19.60 -4.70
N PRO A 250 14.15 19.23 -4.97
CA PRO A 250 15.29 19.89 -4.34
C PRO A 250 15.36 21.38 -4.69
N LYS A 251 15.11 21.73 -5.96
CA LYS A 251 15.12 23.13 -6.42
C LYS A 251 14.05 23.98 -5.76
N ILE A 252 12.88 23.39 -5.48
CA ILE A 252 11.80 24.08 -4.76
C ILE A 252 12.19 24.30 -3.30
N LEU A 253 12.75 23.28 -2.65
CA LEU A 253 13.21 23.38 -1.26
C LEU A 253 14.32 24.42 -1.12
N ASP A 254 15.31 24.41 -2.01
CA ASP A 254 16.41 25.38 -2.01
C ASP A 254 15.90 26.83 -2.15
N ALA A 255 14.84 27.05 -2.94
CA ALA A 255 14.24 28.36 -3.12
C ALA A 255 13.38 28.82 -1.93
N LEU A 256 12.92 27.91 -1.07
CA LEU A 256 12.08 28.20 0.10
C LEU A 256 12.89 28.40 1.39
N VAL A 257 14.15 27.98 1.41
CA VAL A 257 15.06 28.10 2.56
C VAL A 257 15.95 29.36 2.47
N GLN A 258 15.93 30.06 1.33
CA GLN A 258 16.53 31.40 1.16
C GLN A 258 15.63 32.50 1.74
#